data_AF-A0A4P0YDC3-F1
#
_entry.id   AF-A0A4P0YDC3-F1
#
_cell.length_a   1.000
_cell.length_b   1.000
_cell.length_c   1.000
_cell.angle_alpha   90.00
_cell.angle_beta   90.00
_cell.angle_gamma   90.00
#
_symmetry.space_group_name_H-M   'P 1'
#
loop_
_entity.id
_entity.type
_entity.pdbx_description
1 polymer ?
#
loop_
_entity_poly.entity_id
_entity_poly.type
_entity_poly.pdbx_seq_one_letter_code
_entity_poly.pdbx_strand_id
1 'polypeptide(L)'
;MTAVKHAFTELPTIDIRDLAGDDLARRQAVADAIGRAAREVGFFYITGHGIDPALIAGVREAAKQIFALPMEEKMNYYIGHSKSHKGYVPEGEEIYGSGKPDHKEAFDIGFQAADDHPLVLAGTPLIGANEWPDLPDFRARGAGLLRRGFRPRPPSVRRFRPRARPAGRVFQTGGDLPAG
;
A
#
# COMPACT_ATOMS: atom_id res chain seq x y z
N MET A 1 -15.27 12.33 -29.85
CA MET A 1 -14.90 13.45 -28.96
C MET A 1 -13.54 13.15 -28.37
N THR A 2 -12.50 13.81 -28.86
CA THR A 2 -11.13 13.67 -28.39
C THR A 2 -11.02 14.41 -27.05
N ALA A 3 -10.76 13.69 -25.96
CA ALA A 3 -10.52 14.32 -24.67
C ALA A 3 -9.24 15.16 -24.79
N VAL A 4 -9.38 16.49 -24.71
CA VAL A 4 -8.23 17.38 -24.58
C VAL A 4 -7.65 17.12 -23.19
N LYS A 5 -6.52 16.43 -23.11
CA LYS A 5 -5.71 16.40 -21.90
C LYS A 5 -5.20 17.83 -21.67
N HIS A 6 -5.81 18.56 -20.75
CA HIS A 6 -5.20 19.78 -20.27
C HIS A 6 -3.85 19.40 -19.63
N ALA A 7 -2.75 19.89 -20.20
CA ALA A 7 -1.44 19.74 -19.59
C ALA A 7 -1.41 20.60 -18.31
N PHE A 8 -0.98 20.02 -17.20
CA PHE A 8 -0.77 20.75 -15.94
C PHE A 8 0.63 21.39 -15.94
N THR A 9 0.77 22.55 -15.28
CA THR A 9 2.04 23.27 -15.15
C THR A 9 2.68 23.12 -13.77
N GLU A 10 1.93 22.61 -12.79
CA GLU A 10 2.38 22.37 -11.43
C GLU A 10 1.68 21.15 -10.83
N LEU A 11 2.33 20.51 -9.85
CA LEU A 11 1.73 19.43 -9.09
C LEU A 11 0.88 20.01 -7.95
N PRO A 12 -0.40 19.64 -7.82
CA PRO A 12 -1.24 20.08 -6.72
C PRO A 12 -0.62 19.67 -5.38
N THR A 13 -0.68 20.56 -4.39
CA THR A 13 -0.35 20.23 -3.00
C THR A 13 -1.63 20.23 -2.17
N ILE A 14 -1.93 19.11 -1.53
CA ILE A 14 -3.19 18.88 -0.82
C ILE A 14 -2.91 18.68 0.66
N ASP A 15 -3.51 19.52 1.49
CA ASP A 15 -3.50 19.33 2.94
C ASP A 15 -4.57 18.33 3.36
N ILE A 16 -4.15 17.27 4.06
CA ILE A 16 -5.05 16.18 4.45
C ILE A 16 -5.48 16.19 5.92
N ARG A 17 -5.18 17.26 6.69
CA ARG A 17 -5.50 17.34 8.13
C ARG A 17 -6.97 17.03 8.42
N ASP A 18 -7.87 17.55 7.60
CA ASP A 18 -9.31 17.40 7.81
C ASP A 18 -9.82 15.96 7.55
N LEU A 19 -9.03 15.07 6.91
CA LEU A 19 -9.43 13.66 6.73
C LEU A 19 -9.61 12.91 8.05
N ALA A 20 -8.86 13.31 9.08
CA ALA A 20 -8.92 12.72 10.41
C ALA A 20 -10.02 13.33 11.31
N GLY A 21 -10.69 14.40 10.86
CA GLY A 21 -11.72 15.10 11.62
C GLY A 21 -13.12 14.47 11.52
N ASP A 22 -14.05 15.00 12.31
CA ASP A 22 -15.44 14.54 12.36
C ASP A 22 -16.36 15.30 11.39
N ASP A 23 -15.94 16.45 10.88
CA ASP A 23 -16.70 17.26 9.92
C ASP A 23 -16.76 16.56 8.55
N LEU A 24 -17.96 16.15 8.14
CA LEU A 24 -18.17 15.49 6.84
C LEU A 24 -17.89 16.42 5.66
N ALA A 25 -18.27 17.70 5.73
CA ALA A 25 -18.10 18.63 4.62
C ALA A 25 -16.61 18.90 4.36
N ARG A 26 -15.81 19.04 5.42
CA ARG A 26 -14.35 19.22 5.29
C ARG A 26 -13.66 17.97 4.75
N ARG A 27 -14.03 16.79 5.25
CA ARG A 27 -13.53 15.51 4.69
C ARG A 27 -13.86 15.36 3.21
N GLN A 28 -15.09 15.72 2.82
CA GLN A 28 -15.52 15.67 1.42
C GLN A 28 -14.71 16.64 0.56
N ALA A 29 -14.47 17.87 1.03
CA ALA A 29 -13.67 18.83 0.28
C ALA A 29 -12.24 18.33 0.00
N VAL A 30 -11.59 17.69 0.98
CA VAL A 30 -10.27 17.07 0.77
C VAL A 30 -10.35 15.89 -0.20
N ALA A 31 -11.37 15.02 -0.06
CA ALA A 31 -11.57 13.89 -0.96
C ALA A 31 -11.81 14.35 -2.42
N ASP A 32 -12.58 15.43 -2.62
CA ASP A 32 -12.83 16.03 -3.92
C ASP A 32 -11.56 16.62 -4.52
N ALA A 33 -10.71 17.25 -3.71
CA ALA A 33 -9.41 17.75 -4.15
C ALA A 33 -8.49 16.62 -4.61
N ILE A 34 -8.40 15.53 -3.83
CA ILE A 34 -7.64 14.32 -4.21
C ILE A 34 -8.19 13.74 -5.50
N GLY A 35 -9.51 13.60 -5.60
CA GLY A 35 -10.19 13.06 -6.77
C GLY A 35 -10.01 13.90 -8.04
N ARG A 36 -9.92 15.23 -7.92
CA ARG A 36 -9.56 16.11 -9.05
C ARG A 36 -8.10 15.92 -9.45
N ALA A 37 -7.16 16.02 -8.51
CA ALA A 37 -5.74 15.85 -8.80
C ALA A 37 -5.42 14.49 -9.43
N ALA A 38 -6.04 13.41 -8.94
CA ALA A 38 -5.87 12.08 -9.50
C ALA A 38 -6.39 11.96 -10.95
N ARG A 39 -7.50 12.62 -11.29
CA ARG A 39 -8.09 12.56 -12.65
C ARG A 39 -7.41 13.48 -13.65
N GLU A 40 -7.00 14.66 -13.20
CA GLU A 40 -6.47 15.71 -14.08
C GLU A 40 -4.94 15.63 -14.24
N VAL A 41 -4.24 15.26 -13.18
CA VAL A 41 -2.76 15.25 -13.11
C VAL A 41 -2.21 13.83 -12.97
N GLY A 42 -2.85 13.00 -12.15
CA GLY A 42 -2.39 11.66 -11.79
C GLY A 42 -1.40 11.62 -10.61
N PHE A 43 -0.89 12.77 -10.18
CA PHE A 43 0.04 12.92 -9.05
C PHE A 43 -0.26 14.20 -8.25
N PHE A 44 0.11 14.22 -6.98
CA PHE A 44 0.00 15.39 -6.09
C PHE A 44 0.91 15.23 -4.87
N TYR A 45 1.31 16.34 -4.27
CA TYR A 45 1.96 16.37 -2.96
C TYR A 45 0.93 16.38 -1.83
N ILE A 46 1.30 15.79 -0.70
CA ILE A 46 0.48 15.79 0.52
C ILE A 46 1.19 16.59 1.61
N THR A 47 0.45 17.46 2.28
CA THR A 47 0.86 18.13 3.52
C THR A 47 -0.12 17.79 4.64
N GLY A 48 0.22 18.11 5.89
CA GLY A 48 -0.71 17.89 7.00
C GLY A 48 -0.91 16.41 7.39
N HIS A 49 -0.06 15.51 6.92
CA HIS A 49 -0.14 14.06 7.16
C HIS A 49 0.20 13.64 8.60
N GLY A 50 0.77 14.52 9.42
CA GLY A 50 1.06 14.24 10.84
C GLY A 50 2.12 13.16 11.08
N ILE A 51 2.99 12.91 10.09
CA ILE A 51 4.15 12.02 10.25
C ILE A 51 5.28 12.86 10.86
N ASP A 52 5.83 12.39 11.97
CA ASP A 52 6.95 13.02 12.64
C ASP A 52 8.17 13.09 11.69
N PRO A 53 8.75 14.28 11.43
CA PRO A 53 9.97 14.42 10.63
C PRO A 53 11.13 13.54 11.11
N ALA A 54 11.21 13.23 12.41
CA ALA A 54 12.24 12.35 12.95
C ALA A 54 12.10 10.90 12.45
N LEU A 55 10.88 10.42 12.18
CA LEU A 55 10.65 9.10 11.59
C LEU A 55 11.14 9.06 10.14
N ILE A 56 10.88 10.12 9.37
CA ILE A 56 11.34 10.25 7.99
C ILE A 56 12.87 10.27 7.94
N ALA A 57 13.49 11.06 8.82
CA ALA A 57 14.95 11.12 8.97
C ALA A 57 15.51 9.74 9.35
N GLY A 58 14.89 9.05 10.32
CA GLY A 58 15.30 7.71 10.74
C GLY A 58 15.30 6.69 9.60
N VAL A 59 14.24 6.65 8.78
CA VAL A 59 14.17 5.75 7.61
C VAL A 59 15.27 6.09 6.59
N ARG A 60 15.54 7.37 6.35
CA ARG A 60 16.64 7.78 5.46
C ARG A 60 18.00 7.35 5.98
N GLU A 61 18.25 7.45 7.28
CA GLU A 61 19.51 6.98 7.87
C GLU A 61 19.64 5.45 7.81
N ALA A 62 18.56 4.70 8.05
CA ALA A 62 18.56 3.26 7.88
C ALA A 62 18.89 2.87 6.42
N ALA A 63 18.27 3.54 5.44
CA ALA A 63 18.56 3.33 4.03
C ALA A 63 20.05 3.60 3.69
N LYS A 64 20.62 4.70 4.18
CA LYS A 64 22.05 5.00 3.99
C LYS A 64 22.95 3.91 4.57
N GLN A 65 22.62 3.39 5.76
CA GLN A 65 23.43 2.35 6.41
C GLN A 65 23.47 1.07 5.58
N ILE A 66 22.32 0.56 5.13
CA ILE A 66 22.30 -0.69 4.39
C ILE A 66 22.93 -0.55 3.00
N PHE A 67 22.68 0.55 2.29
CA PHE A 67 23.23 0.74 0.94
C PHE A 67 24.73 1.06 0.94
N ALA A 68 25.29 1.51 2.07
CA ALA A 68 26.72 1.67 2.26
C ALA A 68 27.46 0.33 2.49
N LEU A 69 26.75 -0.77 2.78
CA LEU A 69 27.38 -2.08 2.93
C LEU A 69 27.96 -2.59 1.59
N PRO A 70 29.04 -3.40 1.64
CA PRO A 70 29.50 -4.14 0.48
C PRO A 70 28.39 -4.99 -0.14
N MET A 71 28.43 -5.18 -1.47
CA MET A 71 27.41 -5.94 -2.20
C MET A 71 27.21 -7.36 -1.61
N GLU A 72 28.31 -8.04 -1.25
CA GLU A 72 28.24 -9.38 -0.65
C GLU A 72 27.44 -9.40 0.65
N GLU A 73 27.60 -8.38 1.49
CA GLU A 73 26.83 -8.26 2.74
C GLU A 73 25.36 -7.92 2.48
N LYS A 74 25.06 -7.08 1.48
CA LYS A 74 23.67 -6.77 1.08
C LYS A 74 22.95 -8.01 0.55
N MET A 75 23.64 -8.84 -0.22
CA MET A 75 23.10 -10.08 -0.79
C MET A 75 22.76 -11.16 0.26
N ASN A 76 23.27 -11.05 1.49
CA ASN A 76 22.79 -11.88 2.60
C ASN A 76 21.30 -11.67 2.90
N TYR A 77 20.75 -10.51 2.52
CA TYR A 77 19.34 -10.16 2.69
C TYR A 77 18.57 -10.22 1.37
N TYR A 78 19.07 -10.94 0.36
CA TYR A 78 18.48 -10.95 -0.98
C TYR A 78 17.01 -11.39 -0.98
N ILE A 79 16.15 -10.58 -1.62
CA ILE A 79 14.69 -10.75 -1.66
C ILE A 79 14.27 -12.12 -2.22
N GLY A 80 15.06 -12.69 -3.14
CA GLY A 80 14.79 -13.98 -3.76
C GLY A 80 14.92 -15.18 -2.81
N HIS A 81 15.60 -15.02 -1.67
CA HIS A 81 15.68 -16.04 -0.62
C HIS A 81 14.56 -15.91 0.42
N SER A 82 13.89 -14.76 0.48
CA SER A 82 12.88 -14.48 1.49
C SER A 82 11.56 -15.17 1.19
N LYS A 83 10.96 -15.78 2.23
CA LYS A 83 9.64 -16.43 2.15
C LYS A 83 8.48 -15.47 1.90
N SER A 84 8.67 -14.18 2.17
CA SER A 84 7.60 -13.17 2.09
C SER A 84 7.91 -12.02 1.12
N HIS A 85 8.92 -12.22 0.25
CA HIS A 85 9.36 -11.24 -0.74
C HIS A 85 9.68 -9.85 -0.12
N LYS A 86 10.55 -9.86 0.89
CA LYS A 86 11.08 -8.67 1.58
C LYS A 86 12.59 -8.82 1.67
N GLY A 87 13.31 -7.71 1.70
CA GLY A 87 14.76 -7.71 1.72
C GLY A 87 15.37 -6.92 0.57
N TYR A 88 16.65 -7.14 0.35
CA TYR A 88 17.48 -6.42 -0.61
C TYR A 88 17.20 -6.85 -2.05
N VAL A 89 17.05 -5.85 -2.93
CA VAL A 89 16.92 -6.01 -4.38
C VAL A 89 18.16 -5.39 -5.04
N PRO A 90 19.05 -6.18 -5.66
CA PRO A 90 20.18 -5.67 -6.42
C PRO A 90 19.76 -4.87 -7.66
N GLU A 91 20.71 -4.09 -8.17
CA GLU A 91 20.54 -3.33 -9.40
C GLU A 91 20.22 -4.23 -10.60
N GLY A 92 19.29 -3.77 -11.44
CA GLY A 92 18.95 -4.42 -12.70
C GLY A 92 17.99 -5.61 -12.59
N GLU A 93 17.50 -5.93 -11.40
CA GLU A 93 16.51 -7.01 -11.22
C GLU A 93 15.10 -6.57 -11.60
N GLU A 94 14.74 -5.32 -11.33
CA GLU A 94 13.44 -4.78 -11.72
C GLU A 94 13.47 -4.25 -13.17
N ILE A 95 12.65 -4.90 -14.00
CA ILE A 95 12.46 -4.54 -15.41
C ILE A 95 10.99 -4.16 -15.61
N TYR A 96 10.75 -2.93 -16.08
CA TYR A 96 9.39 -2.48 -16.39
C TYR A 96 8.99 -2.94 -17.81
N GLY A 97 8.11 -3.94 -17.89
CA GLY A 97 7.64 -4.49 -19.16
C GLY A 97 8.78 -5.13 -19.96
N SER A 98 8.95 -4.71 -21.22
CA SER A 98 10.09 -5.09 -22.08
C SER A 98 11.20 -4.02 -22.10
N GLY A 99 11.22 -3.14 -21.11
CA GLY A 99 12.14 -2.01 -21.01
C GLY A 99 13.56 -2.40 -20.60
N LYS A 100 14.38 -1.38 -20.36
CA LYS A 100 15.72 -1.55 -19.77
C LYS A 100 15.59 -1.80 -18.26
N PRO A 101 16.53 -2.54 -17.66
CA PRO A 101 16.58 -2.67 -16.21
C PRO A 101 16.70 -1.32 -15.51
N ASP A 102 16.06 -1.19 -14.35
CA ASP A 102 16.17 0.01 -13.54
C ASP A 102 17.54 0.10 -12.85
N HIS A 103 18.14 1.29 -12.87
CA HIS A 103 19.41 1.60 -12.24
C HIS A 103 19.18 2.00 -10.78
N LYS A 104 18.66 1.06 -10.00
CA LYS A 104 18.43 1.22 -8.57
C LYS A 104 18.67 -0.07 -7.83
N GLU A 105 19.16 0.05 -6.61
CA GLU A 105 18.99 -0.98 -5.58
C GLU A 105 17.80 -0.61 -4.68
N ALA A 106 17.20 -1.61 -4.02
CA ALA A 106 16.11 -1.40 -3.08
C ALA A 106 16.22 -2.29 -1.85
N PHE A 107 15.47 -1.93 -0.80
CA PHE A 107 15.27 -2.79 0.36
C PHE A 107 13.80 -2.77 0.75
N ASP A 108 13.12 -3.88 0.50
CA ASP A 108 11.68 -3.99 0.61
C ASP A 108 11.27 -4.40 2.02
N ILE A 109 10.40 -3.58 2.61
CA ILE A 109 9.84 -3.77 3.94
C ILE A 109 8.32 -3.71 3.80
N GLY A 110 7.63 -4.68 4.39
CA GLY A 110 6.17 -4.78 4.33
C GLY A 110 5.52 -5.00 5.69
N PHE A 111 4.24 -5.36 5.65
CA PHE A 111 3.48 -5.70 6.84
C PHE A 111 4.16 -6.84 7.62
N GLN A 112 4.50 -6.57 8.89
CA GLN A 112 5.09 -7.57 9.77
C GLN A 112 4.01 -8.53 10.26
N ALA A 113 3.98 -9.73 9.69
CA ALA A 113 3.16 -10.84 10.19
C ALA A 113 4.06 -11.86 10.91
N ALA A 114 3.66 -12.31 12.09
CA ALA A 114 4.29 -13.44 12.77
C ALA A 114 3.85 -14.77 12.14
N ASP A 115 4.58 -15.85 12.42
CA ASP A 115 4.35 -17.17 11.80
C ASP A 115 2.97 -17.75 12.14
N ASP A 116 2.39 -17.35 13.28
CA ASP A 116 1.05 -17.74 13.72
C ASP A 116 -0.07 -16.85 13.18
N HIS A 117 0.25 -15.82 12.37
CA HIS A 117 -0.74 -14.93 11.80
C HIS A 117 -1.66 -15.68 10.83
N PRO A 118 -3.00 -15.49 10.86
CA PRO A 118 -3.93 -16.26 10.04
C PRO A 118 -3.62 -16.25 8.54
N LEU A 119 -3.14 -15.12 8.01
CA LEU A 119 -2.73 -15.01 6.60
C LEU A 119 -1.44 -15.79 6.28
N VAL A 120 -0.52 -15.91 7.24
CA VAL A 120 0.71 -16.71 7.08
C VAL A 120 0.36 -18.20 7.10
N LEU A 121 -0.45 -18.62 8.07
CA LEU A 121 -0.95 -20.00 8.16
C LEU A 121 -1.75 -20.42 6.92
N ALA A 122 -2.49 -19.48 6.32
CA ALA A 122 -3.22 -19.71 5.07
C ALA A 122 -2.33 -19.75 3.83
N GLY A 123 -1.01 -19.55 3.94
CA GLY A 123 -0.08 -19.53 2.82
C GLY A 123 -0.31 -18.34 1.87
N THR A 124 -0.82 -17.22 2.38
CA THR A 124 -1.09 -16.03 1.56
C THR A 124 0.21 -15.50 0.98
N PRO A 125 0.35 -15.37 -0.36
CA PRO A 125 1.58 -14.87 -0.97
C PRO A 125 2.00 -13.51 -0.40
N LEU A 126 3.31 -13.30 -0.29
CA LEU A 126 3.94 -12.04 0.17
C LEU A 126 3.68 -11.66 1.64
N ILE A 127 2.95 -12.48 2.41
CA ILE A 127 2.69 -12.22 3.83
C ILE A 127 3.67 -13.03 4.71
N GLY A 128 4.32 -12.36 5.64
CA GLY A 128 5.27 -12.99 6.57
C GLY A 128 6.14 -11.96 7.30
N ALA A 129 7.15 -12.44 8.00
CA ALA A 129 8.10 -11.58 8.71
C ALA A 129 8.98 -10.80 7.73
N ASN A 130 9.35 -9.56 8.10
CA ASN A 130 10.45 -8.85 7.45
C ASN A 130 11.79 -9.47 7.89
N GLU A 131 12.73 -9.56 6.97
CA GLU A 131 14.13 -9.87 7.27
C GLU A 131 14.84 -8.56 7.61
N TRP A 132 15.31 -8.45 8.86
CA TRP A 132 15.93 -7.23 9.36
C TRP A 132 17.45 -7.38 9.37
N PRO A 133 18.19 -6.46 8.74
CA PRO A 133 19.63 -6.41 8.86
C PRO A 133 20.09 -6.22 10.30
N ASP A 134 21.20 -6.86 10.66
CA ASP A 134 21.88 -6.63 11.94
C ASP A 134 22.69 -5.33 11.88
N LEU A 135 21.96 -4.22 11.73
CA LEU A 135 22.50 -2.87 11.65
C LEU A 135 21.94 -2.02 12.80
N PRO A 136 22.75 -1.12 13.40
CA PRO A 136 22.32 -0.32 14.55
C PRO A 136 21.02 0.45 14.27
N ASP A 137 20.02 0.22 15.13
CA ASP A 137 18.67 0.82 15.08
C ASP A 137 17.86 0.59 13.79
N PHE A 138 18.34 -0.23 12.83
CA PHE A 138 17.74 -0.32 11.51
C PHE A 138 16.27 -0.74 11.58
N ARG A 139 15.96 -1.79 12.35
CA ARG A 139 14.59 -2.25 12.57
C ARG A 139 13.71 -1.19 13.22
N ALA A 140 14.24 -0.48 14.23
CA ALA A 140 13.47 0.54 14.94
C ALA A 140 13.12 1.71 14.00
N ARG A 141 14.08 2.13 13.17
CA ARG A 141 13.92 3.21 12.19
C ARG A 141 13.02 2.82 11.02
N GLY A 142 13.21 1.63 10.45
CA GLY A 142 12.42 1.11 9.32
C GLY A 142 10.97 0.77 9.69
N ALA A 143 10.75 0.14 10.85
CA ALA A 143 9.39 -0.24 11.27
C ALA A 143 8.54 0.94 11.78
N GLY A 144 9.16 2.05 12.18
CA GLY A 144 8.47 3.20 12.76
C GLY A 144 7.42 3.82 11.84
N LEU A 145 7.71 3.92 10.54
CA LEU A 145 6.81 4.48 9.54
C LEU A 145 5.61 3.55 9.26
N LEU A 146 5.86 2.24 9.14
CA LEU A 146 4.84 1.24 8.79
C LEU A 146 3.75 1.09 9.86
N ARG A 147 4.09 1.26 11.14
CA ARG A 147 3.15 1.15 12.27
C ARG A 147 2.07 2.24 12.28
N ARG A 148 2.30 3.39 11.63
CA ARG A 148 1.31 4.49 11.56
C ARG A 148 0.35 4.39 10.37
N GLY A 149 0.75 3.73 9.28
CA GLY A 149 -0.11 3.53 8.11
C GLY A 149 -1.25 2.53 8.34
N PHE A 150 -1.05 1.58 9.26
CA PHE A 150 -1.99 0.49 9.53
C PHE A 150 -2.53 0.55 10.97
N ARG A 151 -3.35 1.55 11.27
CA ARG A 151 -4.31 1.42 12.39
C ARG A 151 -5.64 0.93 11.82
N PRO A 152 -6.05 -0.33 12.07
CA PRO A 152 -7.42 -0.73 11.78
C PRO A 152 -8.37 0.17 12.58
N ARG A 153 -9.32 0.82 11.90
CA ARG A 153 -10.43 1.47 12.61
C ARG A 153 -11.18 0.38 13.40
N PRO A 154 -11.59 0.65 14.66
CA PRO A 154 -12.46 -0.29 15.36
C PRO A 154 -13.72 -0.50 14.52
N PRO A 155 -14.26 -1.74 14.45
CA PRO A 155 -15.48 -1.99 13.71
C PRO A 155 -16.60 -1.14 14.31
N SER A 156 -17.05 -0.13 13.58
CA SER A 156 -18.32 0.52 13.85
C SER A 156 -19.40 -0.55 13.73
N VAL A 157 -19.86 -1.09 14.86
CA VAL A 157 -20.91 -2.10 14.92
C VAL A 157 -22.21 -1.47 14.43
N ARG A 158 -22.55 -1.71 13.17
CA ARG A 158 -23.94 -1.87 12.74
C ARG A 158 -24.09 -3.26 12.16
N ARG A 159 -24.34 -4.24 13.04
CA ARG A 159 -24.88 -5.53 12.64
C ARG A 159 -26.31 -5.31 12.14
N PHE A 160 -26.47 -5.14 10.84
CA PHE A 160 -27.75 -5.41 10.19
C PHE A 160 -27.72 -6.86 9.73
N ARG A 161 -28.49 -7.73 10.38
CA ARG A 161 -28.68 -9.13 9.96
C ARG A 161 -29.83 -9.19 8.95
N PRO A 162 -29.64 -9.66 7.71
CA PRO A 162 -30.74 -10.23 6.93
C PRO A 162 -31.00 -11.65 7.44
N ARG A 163 -32.27 -11.95 7.75
CA ARG A 163 -32.74 -13.32 8.03
C ARG A 163 -32.57 -14.15 6.75
N ALA A 164 -31.74 -15.19 6.80
CA ALA A 164 -31.79 -16.29 5.85
C ALA A 164 -32.90 -17.28 6.25
N ARG A 165 -33.66 -17.77 5.26
CA ARG A 165 -34.31 -19.09 5.30
C ARG A 165 -34.13 -19.78 3.93
N PRO A 166 -34.12 -21.13 3.89
CA PRO A 166 -33.28 -21.89 2.98
C PRO A 166 -34.04 -22.65 1.88
N ALA A 167 -33.24 -23.19 0.95
CA ALA A 167 -33.45 -24.40 0.14
C ALA A 167 -34.44 -24.36 -1.05
N GLY A 168 -33.85 -24.39 -2.24
CA GLY A 168 -34.12 -25.35 -3.33
C GLY A 168 -35.56 -25.72 -3.68
N ARG A 169 -35.99 -25.30 -4.87
CA ARG A 169 -36.67 -26.20 -5.81
C ARG A 169 -36.58 -25.66 -7.24
N VAL A 170 -36.02 -26.51 -8.10
CA VAL A 170 -36.09 -26.46 -9.57
C VAL A 170 -37.57 -26.56 -9.98
N PHE A 171 -38.01 -25.71 -10.91
CA PHE A 171 -39.11 -26.05 -11.84
C PHE A 171 -38.95 -25.23 -13.14
N GLN A 172 -38.65 -25.94 -14.23
CA GLN A 172 -38.91 -25.54 -15.61
C GLN A 172 -40.38 -25.81 -15.93
N THR A 173 -41.05 -24.83 -16.53
CA THR A 173 -42.11 -24.92 -17.58
C THR A 173 -42.48 -23.45 -17.82
N GLY A 174 -42.27 -22.84 -19.00
CA GLY A 174 -42.91 -23.16 -20.27
C GLY A 174 -43.99 -22.11 -20.53
N GLY A 175 -43.96 -21.46 -21.70
CA GLY A 175 -45.11 -20.72 -22.23
C GLY A 175 -44.94 -19.21 -22.43
N ASP A 176 -44.64 -18.86 -23.68
CA ASP A 176 -45.29 -17.81 -24.47
C ASP A 176 -44.99 -16.32 -24.22
N LEU A 177 -44.26 -15.76 -25.20
CA LEU A 177 -44.42 -14.39 -25.72
C LEU A 177 -45.88 -14.15 -26.16
N PRO A 178 -46.33 -12.88 -26.16
CA PRO A 178 -46.57 -12.28 -27.47
C PRO A 178 -46.12 -10.82 -27.61
N ALA A 179 -46.12 -10.44 -28.89
CA ALA A 179 -45.66 -9.23 -29.53
C ALA A 179 -46.34 -7.93 -29.09
N GLY A 180 -45.58 -6.84 -29.25
CA GLY A 180 -45.99 -5.44 -29.25
C GLY A 180 -44.82 -4.58 -29.66
#